data_AF-A0A0G1GY17-F1
#
_entry.id   AF-A0A0G1GY17-F1
#
_cell.length_a   1.000
_cell.length_b   1.000
_cell.length_c   1.000
_cell.angle_alpha   90.00
_cell.angle_beta   90.00
_cell.angle_gamma   90.00
#
_symmetry.space_group_name_H-M   'P 1'
#
loop_
_entity.id
_entity.type
_entity.pdbx_description
1 polymer ?
#
loop_
_entity_poly.entity_id
_entity_poly.type
_entity_poly.pdbx_seq_one_letter_code
_entity_poly.pdbx_strand_id
1 'polypeptide(L)'
;MFENTWIETSSWGLGIALVYWLIFSQLRVPDISWQVIGIAVATAIVEELTFSGFISGYLERYAKGSWWNLILTGSMAGVMRLPIATFVYRLSPIATLGVFLLAFSITMIHSWIRQKTGNVAGGMIARIGLNLAILG
;
A
#
# COMPACT_ATOMS: atom_id res chain seq x y z
N MET A 1 23.96 7.19 9.75
CA MET A 1 22.67 7.49 9.08
C MET A 1 21.70 6.30 9.11
N PHE A 2 21.86 5.37 10.06
CA PHE A 2 20.95 4.24 10.33
C PHE A 2 20.79 4.14 11.85
N GLU A 3 20.21 5.16 12.49
CA GLU A 3 19.89 5.11 13.92
C GLU A 3 18.48 4.58 14.07
N ASN A 4 18.32 3.39 14.65
CA ASN A 4 17.12 2.81 15.26
C ASN A 4 15.75 2.86 14.53
N THR A 5 15.67 3.32 13.29
CA THR A 5 14.41 3.42 12.51
C THR A 5 13.84 2.07 12.08
N TRP A 6 14.61 0.98 12.19
CA TRP A 6 14.17 -0.37 11.82
C TRP A 6 13.10 -0.93 12.75
N ILE A 7 13.24 -0.71 14.06
CA ILE A 7 12.25 -1.17 15.03
C ILE A 7 10.98 -0.36 14.85
N GLU A 8 11.09 0.97 14.81
CA GLU A 8 9.95 1.87 14.64
C GLU A 8 9.20 1.63 13.32
N THR A 9 9.91 1.48 12.21
CA THR A 9 9.26 1.22 10.91
C THR A 9 8.58 -0.15 10.86
N SER A 10 9.17 -1.16 11.50
CA SER A 10 8.59 -2.49 11.55
C SER A 10 7.37 -2.51 12.46
N SER A 11 7.40 -1.79 13.59
CA SER A 11 6.25 -1.64 14.49
C SER A 11 5.07 -0.96 13.82
N TRP A 12 5.29 0.14 13.09
CA TRP A 12 4.23 0.79 12.31
C TRP A 12 3.68 -0.13 11.22
N GLY A 13 4.57 -0.81 10.49
CA GLY A 13 4.18 -1.75 9.44
C GLY A 13 3.33 -2.91 9.96
N LEU A 14 3.75 -3.53 11.07
CA LEU A 14 3.02 -4.62 11.72
C LEU A 14 1.70 -4.15 12.33
N GLY A 15 1.68 -2.97 12.96
CA GLY A 15 0.46 -2.38 13.51
C GLY A 15 -0.60 -2.16 12.43
N ILE A 16 -0.22 -1.58 11.29
CA ILE A 16 -1.13 -1.38 10.15
C ILE A 16 -1.51 -2.70 9.48
N ALA A 17 -0.57 -3.64 9.34
CA ALA A 17 -0.88 -4.99 8.85
C ALA A 17 -1.96 -5.69 9.71
N LEU A 18 -1.87 -5.56 11.04
CA LEU A 18 -2.88 -6.09 11.96
C LEU A 18 -4.25 -5.43 11.74
N VAL A 19 -4.28 -4.09 11.58
CA VAL A 19 -5.53 -3.36 11.27
C VAL A 19 -6.14 -3.86 9.96
N TYR A 20 -5.34 -4.01 8.90
CA TYR A 20 -5.82 -4.57 7.64
C TYR A 20 -6.34 -6.00 7.81
N TRP A 21 -5.64 -6.83 8.58
CA TRP A 21 -6.10 -8.18 8.89
C TRP A 21 -7.48 -8.17 9.54
N LEU A 22 -7.70 -7.34 10.57
CA LEU A 22 -9.01 -7.25 11.24
C LEU A 22 -10.14 -6.81 10.32
N ILE A 23 -9.86 -5.91 9.38
CA ILE A 23 -10.85 -5.39 8.43
C ILE A 23 -11.15 -6.40 7.32
N PHE A 24 -10.11 -7.01 6.74
CA PHE A 24 -10.22 -7.77 5.49
C PHE A 24 -10.23 -9.29 5.66
N SER A 25 -9.92 -9.84 6.84
CA SER A 25 -9.97 -11.28 7.12
C SER A 25 -11.38 -11.89 7.03
N GLN A 26 -12.41 -11.09 6.76
CA GLN A 26 -13.77 -11.55 6.46
C GLN A 26 -13.96 -11.84 4.96
N LEU A 27 -13.06 -11.38 4.09
CA LEU A 27 -13.14 -11.50 2.63
C LEU A 27 -12.32 -12.67 2.07
N ARG A 28 -12.09 -13.70 2.89
CA ARG A 28 -11.14 -14.78 2.60
C ARG A 28 -11.49 -15.52 1.31
N VAL A 29 -10.48 -15.74 0.49
CA VAL A 29 -10.59 -16.60 -0.68
C VAL A 29 -10.02 -17.98 -0.32
N PRO A 30 -10.84 -19.06 -0.33
CA PRO A 30 -10.34 -20.40 -0.03
C PRO A 30 -9.42 -20.93 -1.15
N ASP A 31 -8.50 -21.83 -0.77
CA ASP A 31 -7.61 -22.62 -1.67
C ASP A 31 -6.64 -21.82 -2.56
N ILE A 32 -5.80 -20.98 -1.96
CA ILE A 32 -4.78 -20.20 -2.68
C ILE A 32 -3.47 -20.97 -2.84
N SER A 33 -2.94 -21.01 -4.06
CA SER A 33 -1.64 -21.64 -4.35
C SER A 33 -0.45 -20.78 -3.86
N TRP A 34 0.66 -21.44 -3.54
CA TRP A 34 1.88 -20.78 -3.08
C TRP A 34 2.45 -19.78 -4.09
N GLN A 35 2.18 -19.99 -5.38
CA GLN A 35 2.58 -19.11 -6.47
C GLN A 35 1.86 -17.77 -6.41
N VAL A 36 0.56 -17.77 -6.09
CA VAL A 36 -0.25 -16.55 -5.96
C VAL A 36 0.24 -15.71 -4.78
N ILE A 37 0.59 -16.35 -3.66
CA ILE A 37 1.18 -15.67 -2.50
C ILE A 37 2.52 -15.04 -2.89
N GLY A 38 3.38 -15.75 -3.63
CA GLY A 38 4.65 -15.21 -4.14
C GLY A 38 4.46 -13.97 -5.03
N ILE A 39 3.49 -14.01 -5.95
CA ILE A 39 3.13 -12.86 -6.81
C ILE A 39 2.63 -11.69 -5.95
N ALA A 40 1.80 -11.95 -4.95
CA ALA A 40 1.25 -10.92 -4.08
C ALA A 40 2.35 -10.23 -3.24
N VAL A 41 3.34 -10.98 -2.74
CA VAL A 41 4.50 -10.43 -2.03
C VAL A 41 5.39 -9.62 -2.97
N ALA A 42 5.71 -10.15 -4.15
CA ALA A 42 6.51 -9.42 -5.14
C ALA A 42 5.83 -8.11 -5.56
N THR A 43 4.51 -8.15 -5.80
CA THR A 43 3.71 -6.97 -6.13
C THR A 43 3.74 -5.95 -4.99
N ALA A 44 3.59 -6.39 -3.73
CA ALA A 44 3.67 -5.51 -2.57
C ALA A 44 5.01 -4.77 -2.51
N ILE A 45 6.13 -5.48 -2.70
CA ILE A 45 7.47 -4.88 -2.69
C ILE A 45 7.62 -3.85 -3.81
N VAL A 46 7.23 -4.19 -5.03
CA VAL A 46 7.35 -3.31 -6.21
C VAL A 46 6.48 -2.07 -6.06
N GLU A 47 5.22 -2.23 -5.64
CA GLU A 47 4.32 -1.10 -5.43
C GLU A 47 4.85 -0.16 -4.35
N GLU A 48 5.36 -0.68 -3.23
CA GLU A 48 5.88 0.15 -2.15
C GLU A 48 7.18 0.86 -2.51
N LEU A 49 8.10 0.21 -3.23
CA LEU A 49 9.30 0.87 -3.75
C LEU A 49 8.93 2.00 -4.72
N THR A 50 7.91 1.80 -5.54
CA THR A 50 7.50 2.78 -6.55
C THR A 50 6.79 3.98 -5.93
N PHE A 51 5.71 3.75 -5.19
CA PHE A 51 4.87 4.81 -4.66
C PHE A 51 5.46 5.42 -3.39
N SER A 52 5.58 4.59 -2.36
CA SER A 52 6.03 5.05 -1.05
C SER A 52 7.53 5.33 -1.03
N GLY A 53 8.34 4.67 -1.85
CA GLY A 53 9.80 4.82 -1.91
C GLY A 53 10.29 5.90 -2.88
N PHE A 54 9.90 5.82 -4.16
CA PHE A 54 10.35 6.75 -5.19
C PHE A 54 9.47 8.00 -5.27
N ILE A 55 8.17 7.86 -5.58
CA ILE A 55 7.27 9.00 -5.83
C ILE A 55 7.14 9.89 -4.59
N SER A 56 6.73 9.34 -3.44
CA SER A 56 6.58 10.10 -2.19
C SER A 56 7.89 10.79 -1.79
N GLY A 57 9.02 10.14 -2.05
CA GLY A 57 10.35 10.64 -1.67
C GLY A 57 10.85 11.74 -2.56
N TYR A 58 10.50 11.67 -3.84
CA TYR A 58 10.72 12.74 -4.79
C TYR A 58 9.88 13.96 -4.41
N LEU A 59 8.58 13.78 -4.12
CA LEU A 59 7.69 14.87 -3.71
C LEU A 59 8.13 15.51 -2.37
N GLU A 60 8.64 14.71 -1.43
CA GLU A 60 9.14 15.19 -0.15
C GLU A 60 10.35 16.14 -0.29
N ARG A 61 11.13 16.05 -1.37
CA ARG A 61 12.21 17.01 -1.67
C ARG A 61 11.68 18.41 -1.98
N TYR A 62 10.46 18.53 -2.49
CA TYR A 62 9.85 19.81 -2.84
C TYR A 62 9.01 20.40 -1.71
N ALA A 63 8.34 19.55 -0.91
CA ALA A 63 7.48 20.00 0.19
C ALA A 63 7.52 19.01 1.35
N LYS A 64 8.58 19.06 2.17
CA LYS A 64 8.81 18.10 3.26
C LYS A 64 7.64 18.07 4.25
N GLY A 65 7.15 16.87 4.58
CA GLY A 65 6.06 16.66 5.54
C GLY A 65 4.70 17.21 5.10
N SER A 66 4.55 17.63 3.84
CA SER A 66 3.27 18.14 3.34
C SER A 66 2.27 17.02 3.13
N TRP A 67 1.07 17.18 3.71
CA TRP A 67 -0.09 16.31 3.48
C TRP A 67 -0.46 16.22 1.99
N TRP A 68 -0.14 17.25 1.19
CA TRP A 68 -0.33 17.22 -0.26
C TRP A 68 0.48 16.13 -0.96
N ASN A 69 1.67 15.79 -0.46
CA ASN A 69 2.48 14.72 -1.04
C ASN A 69 1.79 13.36 -0.87
N LEU A 70 1.14 13.17 0.27
CA LEU A 70 0.37 11.95 0.55
C LEU A 70 -0.80 11.85 -0.43
N ILE A 71 -1.57 12.93 -0.57
CA ILE A 71 -2.71 12.99 -1.49
C ILE A 71 -2.25 12.71 -2.92
N LEU A 72 -1.21 13.37 -3.41
CA LEU A 72 -0.70 13.17 -4.76
C LEU A 72 -0.22 11.74 -4.99
N THR A 73 0.54 11.17 -4.05
CA THR A 73 1.04 9.79 -4.17
C THR A 73 -0.13 8.79 -4.17
N GLY A 74 -1.11 8.99 -3.29
CA GLY A 74 -2.34 8.20 -3.24
C GLY A 74 -3.14 8.31 -4.53
N SER A 75 -3.32 9.53 -5.06
CA SER A 75 -4.06 9.78 -6.31
C SER A 75 -3.40 9.09 -7.49
N MET A 76 -2.06 9.14 -7.59
CA MET A 76 -1.32 8.43 -8.65
C MET A 76 -1.56 6.92 -8.56
N ALA A 77 -1.52 6.33 -7.37
CA ALA A 77 -1.79 4.90 -7.19
C ALA A 77 -3.24 4.52 -7.49
N GLY A 78 -4.18 5.37 -7.09
CA GLY A 78 -5.61 5.21 -7.42
C GLY A 78 -5.84 5.24 -8.92
N VAL A 79 -5.34 6.26 -9.61
CA VAL A 79 -5.50 6.42 -11.06
C VAL A 79 -4.88 5.25 -11.82
N MET A 80 -3.70 4.78 -11.41
CA MET A 80 -3.06 3.62 -12.05
C MET A 80 -3.89 2.33 -11.99
N ARG A 81 -4.82 2.20 -11.05
CA ARG A 81 -5.69 1.03 -10.94
C ARG A 81 -6.98 1.13 -11.78
N LEU A 82 -7.36 2.33 -12.20
CA LEU A 82 -8.57 2.54 -13.00
C LEU A 82 -8.59 1.76 -14.32
N PRO A 83 -7.50 1.67 -15.11
CA PRO A 83 -7.50 0.91 -16.36
C PRO A 83 -7.78 -0.58 -16.13
N ILE A 84 -7.14 -1.20 -15.15
CA ILE A 84 -7.34 -2.62 -14.84
C ILE A 84 -8.77 -2.86 -14.32
N ALA A 85 -9.25 -2.01 -13.40
CA ALA A 85 -10.61 -2.08 -12.87
C ALA A 85 -11.68 -1.97 -13.98
N THR A 86 -11.48 -1.07 -14.94
CA THR A 86 -12.46 -0.75 -15.98
C THR A 86 -12.39 -1.72 -17.15
N PHE A 87 -11.21 -2.03 -17.67
CA PHE A 87 -11.05 -2.78 -18.92
C PHE A 87 -10.88 -4.29 -18.71
N VAL A 88 -10.20 -4.70 -17.63
CA VAL A 88 -9.94 -6.12 -17.34
C VAL A 88 -11.06 -6.72 -16.52
N TYR A 89 -11.38 -6.11 -15.37
CA TYR A 89 -12.42 -6.61 -14.46
C TYR A 89 -13.83 -6.13 -14.79
N ARG A 90 -13.98 -5.14 -15.68
CA ARG A 90 -15.27 -4.58 -16.13
C ARG A 90 -16.19 -4.21 -14.95
N LEU A 91 -15.60 -3.63 -13.91
CA LEU A 91 -16.33 -3.25 -12.70
C LEU A 91 -17.34 -2.13 -13.00
N SER A 92 -18.43 -2.10 -12.23
CA SER A 92 -19.38 -0.99 -12.28
C SER A 92 -18.70 0.32 -11.85
N PRO A 93 -19.21 1.50 -12.26
CA PRO A 93 -18.61 2.78 -11.88
C PRO A 93 -18.44 2.95 -10.36
N ILE A 94 -19.39 2.44 -9.58
CA ILE A 94 -19.37 2.47 -8.11
C ILE A 94 -18.23 1.58 -7.57
N ALA A 95 -18.09 0.36 -8.10
CA ALA A 95 -17.01 -0.54 -7.71
C ALA A 95 -15.63 -0.01 -8.12
N THR A 96 -15.52 0.60 -9.32
CA THR A 96 -14.29 1.25 -9.79
C THR A 96 -13.89 2.42 -8.89
N LEU A 97 -14.84 3.24 -8.45
CA LEU A 97 -14.59 4.29 -7.46
C LEU A 97 -14.13 3.70 -6.12
N GLY A 98 -14.73 2.59 -5.68
CA GLY A 98 -14.29 1.85 -4.51
C GLY A 98 -12.83 1.38 -4.61
N VAL A 99 -12.44 0.80 -5.76
CA VAL A 99 -11.05 0.38 -6.02
C VAL A 99 -10.11 1.58 -5.97
N PHE A 100 -10.49 2.71 -6.58
CA PHE A 100 -9.71 3.95 -6.53
C PHE A 100 -9.53 4.44 -5.10
N LEU A 101 -10.59 4.51 -4.30
CA LEU A 101 -10.55 5.03 -2.93
C LEU A 101 -9.73 4.11 -2.00
N LEU A 102 -9.89 2.80 -2.15
CA LEU A 102 -9.11 1.81 -1.41
C LEU A 102 -7.62 1.95 -1.74
N ALA A 103 -7.31 1.96 -3.03
CA ALA A 103 -5.98 2.16 -3.57
C ALA A 103 -5.30 3.43 -3.05
N PHE A 104 -6.03 4.53 -3.16
CA PHE A 104 -5.64 5.86 -2.70
C PHE A 104 -5.30 5.85 -1.21
N SER A 105 -6.22 5.34 -0.39
CA SER A 105 -6.11 5.36 1.08
C SER A 105 -4.95 4.50 1.57
N ILE A 106 -4.79 3.29 1.03
CA ILE A 106 -3.68 2.40 1.39
C ILE A 106 -2.34 3.06 1.07
N THR A 107 -2.19 3.59 -0.15
CA THR A 107 -0.94 4.23 -0.56
C THR A 107 -0.66 5.50 0.25
N MET A 108 -1.68 6.26 0.63
CA MET A 108 -1.51 7.39 1.55
C MET A 108 -0.97 6.95 2.92
N ILE A 109 -1.55 5.89 3.51
CA ILE A 109 -1.12 5.35 4.81
C ILE A 109 0.35 4.91 4.73
N HIS A 110 0.73 4.17 3.69
CA HIS A 110 2.10 3.67 3.56
C HIS A 110 3.11 4.78 3.29
N SER A 111 2.72 5.77 2.48
CA SER A 111 3.53 6.98 2.26
C SER A 111 3.71 7.78 3.55
N TRP A 112 2.69 7.82 4.41
CA TRP A 112 2.77 8.46 5.72
C TRP A 112 3.72 7.72 6.67
N ILE A 113 3.67 6.38 6.71
CA ILE A 113 4.66 5.57 7.48
C ILE A 113 6.07 5.94 7.02
N ARG A 114 6.31 5.95 5.71
CA ARG A 114 7.62 6.30 5.14
C ARG A 114 8.05 7.73 5.49
N GLN A 115 7.16 8.71 5.46
CA GLN A 115 7.48 10.09 5.88
C GLN A 115 7.82 10.19 7.37
N LYS A 116 7.17 9.37 8.21
CA LYS A 116 7.43 9.31 9.65
C LYS A 116 8.76 8.65 9.98
N THR A 117 9.07 7.52 9.34
CA THR A 117 10.19 6.65 9.71
C THR A 117 11.42 6.84 8.83
N GLY A 118 11.27 7.52 7.70
CA GLY A 118 12.29 7.62 6.66
C GLY A 118 12.55 6.31 5.89
N ASN A 119 11.76 5.25 6.14
CA ASN A 119 11.99 3.92 5.61
C ASN A 119 10.72 3.31 4.97
N VAL A 120 10.87 2.76 3.77
CA VAL A 120 9.78 2.12 3.00
C VAL A 120 9.42 0.73 3.53
N ALA A 121 10.30 0.09 4.32
CA ALA A 121 10.09 -1.25 4.83
C ALA A 121 8.79 -1.39 5.66
N GLY A 122 8.40 -0.35 6.41
CA GLY A 122 7.12 -0.35 7.13
C GLY A 122 5.92 -0.44 6.20
N GLY A 123 5.93 0.30 5.09
CA GLY A 123 4.90 0.20 4.04
C GLY A 123 4.87 -1.17 3.38
N MET A 124 6.04 -1.79 3.14
CA MET A 124 6.14 -3.15 2.60
C MET A 124 5.49 -4.18 3.53
N ILE A 125 5.81 -4.15 4.83
CA ILE A 125 5.23 -5.05 5.82
C ILE A 125 3.71 -4.86 5.88
N ALA A 126 3.24 -3.61 5.93
CA ALA A 126 1.82 -3.28 5.92
C ALA A 126 1.12 -3.83 4.66
N ARG A 127 1.73 -3.68 3.47
CA ARG A 127 1.16 -4.13 2.21
C ARG A 127 1.15 -5.65 2.05
N ILE A 128 2.22 -6.32 2.50
CA ILE A 128 2.25 -7.78 2.56
C ILE A 128 1.14 -8.27 3.50
N GLY A 129 0.99 -7.66 4.67
CA GLY A 129 -0.09 -7.97 5.61
C GLY A 129 -1.48 -7.80 5.00
N LEU A 130 -1.72 -6.70 4.28
CA LEU A 130 -2.96 -6.47 3.53
C LEU A 130 -3.22 -7.58 2.51
N ASN A 131 -2.23 -7.87 1.66
CA ASN A 131 -2.39 -8.86 0.60
C ASN A 131 -2.68 -10.24 1.20
N LEU A 132 -1.97 -10.62 2.26
CA LEU A 132 -2.20 -11.88 2.97
C LEU A 132 -3.56 -11.92 3.68
N ALA A 133 -4.04 -10.80 4.23
CA ALA A 133 -5.36 -10.71 4.85
C ALA A 133 -6.52 -10.95 3.89
N ILE A 134 -6.33 -10.60 2.61
CA ILE A 134 -7.32 -10.83 1.55
C ILE A 134 -7.20 -12.27 0.99
N LEU A 135 -5.97 -12.82 0.99
CA LEU A 135 -5.64 -14.10 0.39
C LEU A 135 -5.71 -15.31 1.35
N GLY A 136 -6.03 -15.14 2.64
CA GLY A 136 -6.00 -16.22 3.65
C GLY A 136 -7.20 -16.22 4.58
#